data_AF-A0A1W1UW25-F1
#
_entry.id   AF-A0A1W1UW25-F1
#
_cell.length_a   1.000
_cell.length_b   1.000
_cell.length_c   1.000
_cell.angle_alpha   90.00
_cell.angle_beta   90.00
_cell.angle_gamma   90.00
#
_symmetry.space_group_name_H-M   'P 1'
#
loop_
_entity.id
_entity.type
_entity.pdbx_description
1 polymer ?
#
loop_
_entity_poly.entity_id
_entity_poly.type
_entity_poly.pdbx_seq_one_letter_code
_entity_poly.pdbx_strand_id
1 'polypeptide(L)'
;MILYVPFVTILNSRRLKWIEIRKRLLKFIALFAMFGVVNYVFDYVFRPSNIDLFRAFSNALGLSFGISFVDVIFLKKKNESHIIYK
;
A
#
# COMPACT_ATOMS: atom_id res chain seq x y z
N MET A 1 -7.46 10.16 -10.65
CA MET A 1 -6.23 9.95 -9.84
C MET A 1 -6.26 8.65 -9.02
N ILE A 2 -7.35 8.32 -8.32
CA ILE A 2 -7.44 7.14 -7.44
C ILE A 2 -7.21 5.80 -8.17
N LEU A 3 -7.74 5.63 -9.40
CA LEU A 3 -7.54 4.40 -10.19
C LEU A 3 -6.19 4.34 -10.91
N TYR A 4 -5.51 5.47 -11.10
CA TYR A 4 -4.23 5.53 -11.82
C TYR A 4 -3.11 4.87 -11.04
N VAL A 5 -3.07 5.10 -9.72
CA VAL A 5 -2.04 4.54 -8.83
C VAL A 5 -2.03 3.01 -8.82
N PRO A 6 -3.16 2.30 -8.55
CA PRO A 6 -3.18 0.84 -8.61
C PRO A 6 -2.90 0.31 -10.03
N PHE A 7 -3.41 0.98 -11.07
CA PHE A 7 -3.16 0.58 -12.45
C PHE A 7 -1.67 0.64 -12.84
N VAL A 8 -1.00 1.75 -12.54
CA VAL A 8 0.45 1.91 -12.79
C VAL A 8 1.27 0.96 -11.92
N THR A 9 0.84 0.72 -10.68
CA THR A 9 1.50 -0.24 -9.77
C THR A 9 1.46 -1.65 -10.34
N ILE A 10 0.32 -2.08 -10.90
CA ILE A 10 0.17 -3.39 -11.56
C ILE A 10 1.06 -3.47 -12.80
N LEU A 11 1.04 -2.45 -13.66
CA LEU A 11 1.85 -2.43 -14.89
C LEU A 11 3.36 -2.43 -14.60
N ASN A 12 3.83 -1.66 -13.62
CA ASN A 12 5.25 -1.66 -13.22
C ASN A 12 5.66 -2.96 -12.52
N SER A 13 4.78 -3.53 -11.69
CA SER A 13 5.04 -4.79 -11.00
C SER A 13 5.22 -5.96 -11.97
N ARG A 14 4.61 -5.91 -13.17
CA ARG A 14 4.78 -6.94 -14.20
C ARG A 14 6.23 -7.09 -14.70
N ARG A 15 7.08 -6.06 -14.51
CA ARG A 15 8.52 -6.11 -14.84
C ARG A 15 9.41 -6.53 -13.66
N LEU A 16 8.85 -6.67 -12.45
CA LEU A 16 9.59 -7.12 -11.27
C LEU A 16 9.65 -8.65 -11.21
N LYS A 17 10.75 -9.17 -10.64
CA LYS A 17 10.85 -10.61 -10.35
C LYS A 17 9.72 -11.02 -9.40
N TRP A 18 9.11 -12.17 -9.65
CA TRP A 18 8.02 -12.71 -8.82
C TRP A 18 8.37 -12.78 -7.33
N ILE A 19 9.65 -13.00 -7.00
CA ILE A 19 10.18 -13.01 -5.64
C ILE A 19 10.02 -11.65 -4.93
N GLU A 20 10.20 -10.55 -5.65
CA GLU A 20 10.07 -9.19 -5.10
C GLU A 20 8.61 -8.83 -4.88
N ILE A 21 7.72 -9.26 -5.78
CA ILE A 21 6.27 -9.09 -5.62
C ILE A 21 5.80 -9.81 -4.37
N ARG A 22 6.22 -11.07 -4.15
CA ARG A 22 5.89 -11.83 -2.95
C ARG A 22 6.37 -11.15 -1.67
N LYS A 23 7.61 -10.65 -1.66
CA LYS A 23 8.17 -9.93 -0.50
C LYS A 23 7.37 -8.67 -0.17
N ARG A 24 6.95 -7.91 -1.19
CA ARG A 24 6.09 -6.72 -1.03
C ARG A 24 4.70 -7.09 -0.54
N LEU A 25 4.11 -8.17 -1.05
CA LEU A 25 2.80 -8.65 -0.62
C LEU A 25 2.80 -9.09 0.84
N LEU A 26 3.86 -9.76 1.30
CA LEU A 26 4.02 -10.11 2.71
C LEU A 26 4.13 -8.86 3.60
N LYS A 27 4.90 -7.85 3.17
CA LYS A 27 4.97 -6.54 3.87
C LYS A 27 3.61 -5.85 3.91
N PHE A 28 2.86 -5.89 2.81
CA PHE A 28 1.50 -5.36 2.73
C PHE A 28 0.56 -6.05 3.71
N ILE A 29 0.54 -7.39 3.75
CA ILE A 29 -0.32 -8.15 4.66
C ILE A 29 0.03 -7.85 6.13
N ALA A 30 1.33 -7.79 6.47
CA ALA A 30 1.77 -7.46 7.82
C ALA A 30 1.33 -6.05 8.24
N LEU A 31 1.53 -5.05 7.37
CA LEU A 31 1.08 -3.67 7.63
C LEU A 31 -0.44 -3.56 7.68
N PHE A 32 -1.15 -4.29 6.82
CA PHE A 32 -2.61 -4.31 6.80
C PHE A 32 -3.17 -4.86 8.11
N ALA A 33 -2.65 -5.98 8.59
CA ALA A 33 -3.03 -6.55 9.88
C ALA A 33 -2.72 -5.57 11.03
N MET A 34 -1.52 -4.97 11.02
CA MET A 34 -1.12 -3.99 12.04
C MET A 34 -2.05 -2.77 12.07
N PHE A 35 -2.28 -2.11 10.93
CA PHE A 35 -3.17 -0.96 10.85
C PHE A 35 -4.63 -1.32 11.10
N GLY A 36 -5.07 -2.53 10.73
CA GLY A 36 -6.41 -3.03 11.00
C GLY A 36 -6.66 -3.18 12.49
N VAL A 37 -5.74 -3.84 13.21
CA VAL A 37 -5.80 -3.99 14.67
C VAL A 37 -5.77 -2.63 15.34
N VAL A 38 -4.86 -1.74 14.93
CA VAL A 38 -4.76 -0.39 15.49
C VAL A 38 -6.07 0.38 15.27
N ASN A 39 -6.60 0.46 14.05
CA ASN A 39 -7.87 1.14 13.78
C ASN A 39 -9.02 0.56 14.61
N TYR A 40 -9.10 -0.77 14.72
CA TYR A 40 -10.14 -1.42 15.50
C TYR A 40 -10.05 -1.07 16.99
N VAL A 41 -8.84 -1.08 17.57
CA VAL A 41 -8.60 -0.67 18.95
C VAL A 41 -8.94 0.81 19.16
N PHE A 42 -8.58 1.68 18.21
CA PHE A 42 -8.95 3.09 18.26
C PHE A 42 -10.47 3.29 18.23
N ASP A 43 -11.18 2.64 17.31
CA ASP A 43 -12.65 2.70 17.26
C ASP A 43 -13.26 2.16 18.55
N TYR A 44 -12.71 1.10 19.13
CA TYR A 44 -13.19 0.55 20.39
C TYR A 44 -13.00 1.52 21.57
N VAL A 45 -11.85 2.19 21.67
CA VAL A 45 -11.54 3.11 22.79
C VAL A 45 -12.28 4.44 22.65
N PHE A 46 -12.30 5.04 21.45
CA PHE A 46 -12.81 6.38 21.23
C PHE A 46 -14.26 6.42 20.75
N ARG A 47 -14.76 5.33 20.15
CA ARG A 47 -16.09 5.28 19.53
C ARG A 47 -16.79 3.92 19.66
N PRO A 48 -16.87 3.33 20.87
CA PRO A 48 -17.35 1.96 21.07
C PRO A 48 -18.79 1.72 20.58
N SER A 49 -19.63 2.75 20.53
CA SER A 49 -21.04 2.64 20.10
C SER A 49 -21.25 2.54 18.59
N ASN A 50 -20.23 2.85 17.77
CA ASN A 50 -20.35 2.91 16.31
C ASN A 50 -19.05 2.44 15.63
N ILE A 51 -18.72 1.17 15.82
CA ILE A 51 -17.57 0.54 15.17
C ILE A 51 -17.87 0.39 13.67
N ASP A 52 -17.17 1.16 12.85
CA ASP A 52 -17.33 1.17 11.39
C ASP A 52 -16.24 0.31 10.75
N LEU A 53 -16.49 -0.99 10.69
CA LEU A 53 -15.56 -1.98 10.12
C LEU A 53 -15.16 -1.65 8.68
N PHE A 54 -16.08 -1.07 7.89
CA PHE A 54 -15.81 -0.72 6.50
C PHE A 54 -14.79 0.41 6.41
N ARG A 55 -14.91 1.42 7.28
CA ARG A 55 -13.94 2.51 7.41
C ARG A 55 -12.59 2.02 7.91
N ALA A 56 -12.56 1.21 8.97
CA ALA A 56 -11.33 0.64 9.51
C ALA A 56 -10.60 -0.20 8.45
N PHE A 57 -11.34 -1.03 7.71
CA PHE A 57 -10.81 -1.83 6.60
C PHE A 57 -10.25 -0.95 5.48
N SER A 58 -11.02 0.05 5.03
CA SER A 58 -10.63 0.94 3.94
C SER A 58 -9.38 1.76 4.28
N ASN A 59 -9.29 2.26 5.52
CA ASN A 59 -8.12 2.99 6.02
C ASN A 59 -6.89 2.09 6.07
N ALA A 60 -7.02 0.90 6.67
CA ALA A 60 -5.93 -0.07 6.76
C ALA A 60 -5.44 -0.48 5.36
N LEU A 61 -6.36 -0.71 4.42
CA LEU A 61 -6.07 -1.10 3.04
C LEU A 61 -5.32 0.01 2.29
N GLY A 62 -5.80 1.25 2.37
CA GLY A 62 -5.17 2.40 1.72
C GLY A 62 -3.75 2.67 2.24
N LEU A 63 -3.57 2.69 3.57
CA LEU A 63 -2.28 2.95 4.21
C LEU A 63 -1.26 1.86 3.93
N SER A 64 -1.64 0.58 4.11
CA SER A 64 -0.73 -0.53 3.89
C SER A 64 -0.33 -0.65 2.41
N PHE A 65 -1.27 -0.41 1.48
CA PHE A 65 -0.99 -0.41 0.05
C PHE A 65 -0.03 0.71 -0.33
N GLY A 66 -0.32 1.94 0.09
CA GLY A 66 0.53 3.11 -0.14
C GLY A 66 1.96 2.86 0.31
N ILE A 67 2.17 2.45 1.57
CA ILE A 67 3.50 2.24 2.14
C ILE A 67 4.24 1.06 1.48
N SER A 68 3.54 -0.01 1.11
CA SER A 68 4.20 -1.22 0.56
C SER A 68 4.60 -1.06 -0.90
N PHE A 69 3.87 -0.23 -1.65
CA PHE A 69 4.05 -0.06 -3.09
C PHE A 69 4.56 1.32 -3.51
N VAL A 70 4.75 2.27 -2.58
CA VAL A 70 5.34 3.59 -2.86
C VAL A 70 6.66 3.44 -3.64
N ASP A 71 7.52 2.52 -3.23
CA ASP A 71 8.80 2.30 -3.92
C ASP A 71 8.58 1.86 -5.38
N VAL A 72 7.58 1.02 -5.70
CA VAL A 72 7.32 0.61 -7.10
C VAL A 72 6.88 1.80 -7.96
N ILE A 73 6.08 2.68 -7.37
CA ILE A 73 5.56 3.87 -8.04
C ILE A 73 6.71 4.85 -8.32
N PHE A 74 7.60 5.07 -7.36
CA PHE A 74 8.69 6.04 -7.46
C PHE A 74 9.99 5.50 -8.09
N LEU A 75 10.26 4.19 -8.03
CA LEU A 75 11.49 3.59 -8.58
C LEU A 75 11.58 3.73 -10.10
N LYS A 76 10.44 3.71 -10.82
CA LYS A 76 10.42 3.97 -12.28
C LYS A 76 10.95 5.38 -12.60
N LYS A 77 10.57 6.37 -11.79
CA LYS A 77 10.98 7.77 -11.99
C LYS A 77 12.49 7.97 -11.81
N LYS A 78 13.11 7.21 -10.88
CA LYS A 78 14.55 7.32 -10.59
C LYS A 78 15.43 6.80 -11.75
N ASN A 79 15.00 5.75 -12.44
CA ASN A 79 15.76 5.20 -13.58
C ASN A 79 15.63 6.06 -14.83
N GLU A 80 14.49 6.70 -15.07
CA GLU A 80 14.31 7.64 -16.20
C GLU A 80 15.18 8.91 -16.02
N SER A 81 15.31 9.44 -14.79
CA SER A 81 16.19 10.59 -14.52
C SER A 81 17.69 10.31 -14.72
N HIS A 82 18.13 9.06 -14.59
CA HIS A 82 19.54 8.69 -14.83
C HIS A 82 19.88 8.47 -16.31
N ILE A 83 18.88 8.34 -17.19
CA ILE A 83 19.10 8.16 -18.64
C ILE A 83 19.14 9.51 -19.36
N ILE A 84 18.56 10.57 -18.80
CA ILE A 84 18.53 11.91 -19.41
C ILE A 84 19.85 12.68 -19.19
N TYR A 85 20.67 12.27 -18.22
CA TYR A 85 21.95 12.91 -17.86
C TYR A 85 23.20 12.13 -18.29
N LYS A 86 23.10 11.32 -19.35
CA LYS A 86 24.24 10.61 -19.94
C LYS A 86 24.30 10.88 -21.43
#